data_AF-A0A948ZSB8-F1
#
_entry.id   AF-A0A948ZSB8-F1
#
_cell.length_a   1.000
_cell.length_b   1.000
_cell.length_c   1.000
_cell.angle_alpha   90.00
_cell.angle_beta   90.00
_cell.angle_gamma   90.00
#
_symmetry.space_group_name_H-M   'P 1'
#
loop_
_entity.id
_entity.type
_entity.pdbx_description
1 polymer ?
#
loop_
_entity_poly.entity_id
_entity_poly.type
_entity_poly.pdbx_seq_one_letter_code
_entity_poly.pdbx_strand_id
1 'polypeptide(L)'
;MDLQRSRRVIEINERIVGPPPPRPKTVRPRKASDFPHVPASYLDVARRLSSPLMMGPPLCDELIAFVSHAFTEEEAGAARHLGLISGRRAMDIARAEHRPLDQIEPILLRLVNEKRLLIASGPAENQRYRLLPIVPGMFENVLIGQSPDSLSGWHNRFIELFETLYETGYSLDYCGHPTPPVRYLPVGKSIEAQPMALPTDKLEDMLDGFDTFGVGNCQCRMAMEALGRGCGKPLGNCTAMGQWAETGIEAGVLRRVSKKEILEIKHEAEAHGLVNWMMNVRSTLSQCSCSCCGCCCHAMRTVNEFSAPGLIAPPHFVPRLNPDKCVHCGRCAESCPMGAIVVELGGKGDRSNLPERPSGCFAQIGPVPFSLSYRHMAERCIGCGLCVLACDQQRALTMTPAAGYRPPYRNWFSLIAHSIPGLLLTSWKLRRR
;
A
#
# COMPACT_ATOMS: atom_id res chain seq x y z
N MET A 1 22.81 -5.97 11.23
CA MET A 1 21.78 -5.17 10.53
C MET A 1 20.96 -4.49 11.61
N ASP A 2 21.08 -3.17 11.69
CA ASP A 2 20.54 -2.35 12.77
C ASP A 2 19.01 -2.25 12.66
N LEU A 3 18.30 -3.20 13.29
CA LEU A 3 16.83 -3.33 13.24
C LEU A 3 16.09 -2.22 14.02
N GLN A 4 16.80 -1.32 14.71
CA GLN A 4 16.25 -0.29 15.59
C GLN A 4 16.18 1.13 15.00
N ARG A 5 16.67 1.38 13.77
CA ARG A 5 16.42 2.69 13.14
C ARG A 5 14.94 2.78 12.78
N SER A 6 14.21 3.60 13.54
CA SER A 6 12.97 4.25 13.09
C SER A 6 13.07 4.51 11.59
N ARG A 7 12.21 3.86 10.79
CA ARG A 7 12.19 3.97 9.33
C ARG A 7 11.81 5.40 8.95
N ARG A 8 12.80 6.29 8.93
CA ARG A 8 12.61 7.68 8.53
C ARG A 8 12.46 7.72 7.01
N VAL A 9 11.38 8.36 6.56
CA VAL A 9 11.15 8.62 5.13
C VAL A 9 12.12 9.68 4.60
N ILE A 10 12.66 10.51 5.50
CA ILE A 10 13.55 11.63 5.23
C ILE A 10 14.84 11.46 6.05
N GLU A 11 15.98 11.71 5.42
CA GLU A 11 17.29 11.80 6.03
C GLU A 11 17.88 13.20 5.86
N ILE A 12 18.78 13.57 6.78
CA ILE A 12 19.54 14.83 6.74
C ILE A 12 21.01 14.46 6.61
N ASN A 13 21.58 14.63 5.42
CA ASN A 13 22.97 14.26 5.10
C ASN A 13 23.70 15.48 4.56
N GLU A 14 24.77 15.93 5.23
CA GLU A 14 25.70 16.95 4.69
C GLU A 14 25.01 18.23 4.14
N ARG A 15 23.93 18.66 4.79
CA ARG A 15 23.02 19.79 4.42
C ARG A 15 21.89 19.46 3.44
N ILE A 16 21.75 18.23 2.97
CA ILE A 16 20.62 17.81 2.15
C ILE A 16 19.54 17.19 3.04
N VAL A 17 18.33 17.72 2.95
CA VAL A 17 17.10 17.13 3.51
C VAL A 17 16.34 16.47 2.37
N GLY A 18 16.22 15.15 2.40
CA GLY A 18 15.56 14.40 1.32
C GLY A 18 15.38 12.93 1.66
N PRO A 19 14.81 12.12 0.75
CA PRO A 19 14.63 10.71 0.99
C PRO A 19 15.96 9.95 0.93
N PRO A 20 16.05 8.78 1.60
CA PRO A 20 17.17 7.87 1.39
C PRO A 20 17.19 7.33 -0.04
N PRO A 21 18.33 6.80 -0.52
CA PRO A 21 18.41 6.07 -1.77
C PRO A 21 17.40 4.90 -1.83
N PRO A 22 16.82 4.61 -3.01
CA PRO A 22 15.91 3.49 -3.15
C PRO A 22 16.63 2.17 -2.88
N ARG A 23 15.96 1.28 -2.15
CA ARG A 23 16.38 -0.10 -1.95
C ARG A 23 16.35 -0.85 -3.30
N PRO A 24 17.37 -1.67 -3.58
CA PRO A 24 17.33 -2.55 -4.73
C PRO A 24 16.31 -3.67 -4.51
N LYS A 25 15.77 -4.19 -5.61
CA LYS A 25 15.03 -5.45 -5.62
C LYS A 25 15.99 -6.59 -5.30
N THR A 26 15.65 -7.43 -4.32
CA THR A 26 16.53 -8.51 -3.83
C THR A 26 15.94 -9.91 -3.98
N VAL A 27 14.67 -10.04 -4.40
CA VAL A 27 14.04 -11.36 -4.60
C VAL A 27 14.86 -12.22 -5.56
N ARG A 28 15.08 -13.48 -5.17
CA ARG A 28 15.85 -14.47 -5.93
C ARG A 28 14.92 -15.57 -6.44
N PRO A 29 14.53 -15.55 -7.72
CA PRO A 29 13.71 -16.61 -8.30
C PRO A 29 14.42 -17.97 -8.25
N ARG A 30 13.68 -19.02 -7.88
CA ARG A 30 14.11 -20.42 -7.86
C ARG A 30 13.12 -21.28 -8.63
N LYS A 31 13.56 -22.45 -9.08
CA LYS A 31 12.69 -23.45 -9.73
C LYS A 31 12.07 -24.35 -8.68
N ALA A 32 10.93 -24.96 -9.01
CA ALA A 32 10.29 -25.91 -8.11
C ALA A 32 11.16 -27.14 -7.81
N SER A 33 12.03 -27.54 -8.75
CA SER A 33 13.03 -28.60 -8.55
C SER A 33 14.02 -28.31 -7.43
N ASP A 34 14.19 -27.04 -7.07
CA ASP A 34 15.18 -26.62 -6.09
C ASP A 34 14.65 -26.79 -4.64
N PHE A 35 13.41 -27.27 -4.49
CA PHE A 35 12.72 -27.51 -3.22
C PHE A 35 12.33 -29.00 -3.02
N PRO A 36 13.29 -29.95 -3.07
CA PRO A 36 12.97 -31.39 -3.04
C PRO A 36 12.34 -31.85 -1.72
N HIS A 37 12.56 -31.12 -0.62
CA HIS A 37 12.05 -31.44 0.71
C HIS A 37 10.68 -30.81 1.03
N VAL A 38 10.16 -29.96 0.13
CA VAL A 38 8.89 -29.26 0.36
C VAL A 38 7.75 -30.12 -0.19
N PRO A 39 6.72 -30.41 0.62
CA PRO A 39 5.53 -31.12 0.15
C PRO A 39 4.94 -30.53 -1.13
N ALA A 40 4.47 -31.39 -2.03
CA ALA A 40 3.91 -30.98 -3.31
C ALA A 40 2.71 -30.03 -3.15
N SER A 41 1.90 -30.21 -2.09
CA SER A 41 0.77 -29.34 -1.76
C SER A 41 1.19 -27.89 -1.53
N TYR A 42 2.26 -27.65 -0.76
CA TYR A 42 2.82 -26.30 -0.57
C TYR A 42 3.40 -25.72 -1.84
N LEU A 43 4.13 -26.53 -2.63
CA LEU A 43 4.67 -26.07 -3.92
C LEU A 43 3.57 -25.67 -4.89
N ASP A 44 2.46 -26.39 -4.93
CA ASP A 44 1.33 -26.07 -5.80
C ASP A 44 0.61 -24.80 -5.35
N VAL A 45 0.41 -24.59 -4.05
CA VAL A 45 -0.11 -23.30 -3.52
C VAL A 45 0.85 -22.16 -3.82
N ALA A 46 2.16 -22.34 -3.61
CA ALA A 46 3.16 -21.32 -3.93
C ALA A 46 3.14 -20.97 -5.42
N ARG A 47 3.03 -21.96 -6.31
CA ARG A 47 2.88 -21.72 -7.76
C ARG A 47 1.61 -20.93 -8.10
N ARG A 48 0.49 -21.19 -7.42
CA ARG A 48 -0.74 -20.40 -7.58
C ARG A 48 -0.51 -18.96 -7.17
N LEU A 49 0.06 -18.75 -5.98
CA LEU A 49 0.35 -17.42 -5.45
C LEU A 49 1.42 -16.68 -6.25
N SER A 50 2.34 -17.38 -6.92
CA SER A 50 3.31 -16.80 -7.85
C SER A 50 2.72 -16.35 -9.19
N SER A 51 1.44 -16.60 -9.44
CA SER A 51 0.79 -16.18 -10.67
C SER A 51 0.82 -14.65 -10.81
N PRO A 52 1.23 -14.12 -11.98
CA PRO A 52 1.14 -12.69 -12.26
C PRO A 52 -0.28 -12.13 -12.13
N LEU A 53 -1.31 -12.96 -12.36
CA LEU A 53 -2.72 -12.58 -12.16
C LEU A 53 -3.07 -12.30 -10.69
N MET A 54 -2.28 -12.87 -9.76
CA MET A 54 -2.41 -12.64 -8.32
C MET A 54 -1.42 -11.59 -7.82
N MET A 55 -0.73 -10.88 -8.74
CA MET A 55 0.36 -9.97 -8.43
C MET A 55 1.42 -10.63 -7.52
N GLY A 56 1.69 -11.91 -7.78
CA GLY A 56 2.49 -12.77 -6.94
C GLY A 56 4.00 -12.54 -6.98
N PRO A 57 4.75 -12.87 -5.92
CA PRO A 57 6.20 -13.00 -6.02
C PRO A 57 6.57 -14.17 -6.94
N PRO A 58 7.74 -14.14 -7.60
CA PRO A 58 8.28 -15.35 -8.21
C PRO A 58 8.48 -16.43 -7.13
N LEU A 59 8.56 -17.69 -7.55
CA LEU A 59 8.87 -18.76 -6.62
C LEU A 59 10.26 -18.49 -6.00
N CYS A 60 10.32 -18.36 -4.68
CA CYS A 60 11.53 -18.03 -3.93
C CYS A 60 11.42 -18.59 -2.49
N ASP A 61 12.52 -18.53 -1.75
CA ASP A 61 12.60 -19.07 -0.39
C ASP A 61 11.60 -18.39 0.56
N GLU A 62 11.45 -17.06 0.42
CA GLU A 62 10.55 -16.26 1.24
C GLU A 62 9.08 -16.61 0.97
N LEU A 63 8.72 -16.89 -0.30
CA LEU A 63 7.37 -17.33 -0.64
C LEU A 63 7.08 -18.73 -0.08
N ILE A 64 8.04 -19.67 -0.19
CA ILE A 64 7.87 -21.02 0.36
C ILE A 64 7.72 -20.97 1.88
N ALA A 65 8.54 -20.17 2.56
CA ALA A 65 8.43 -19.97 4.00
C ALA A 65 7.07 -19.37 4.38
N PHE A 66 6.59 -18.35 3.63
CA PHE A 66 5.26 -17.76 3.83
C PHE A 66 4.14 -18.79 3.67
N VAL A 67 4.14 -19.57 2.58
CA VAL A 67 3.11 -20.59 2.33
C VAL A 67 3.11 -21.69 3.38
N SER A 68 4.30 -22.16 3.77
CA SER A 68 4.45 -23.24 4.77
C SER A 68 3.99 -22.83 6.17
N HIS A 69 3.92 -21.53 6.46
CA HIS A 69 3.36 -21.00 7.71
C HIS A 69 1.86 -20.67 7.59
N ALA A 70 1.46 -20.11 6.45
CA ALA A 70 0.07 -19.73 6.21
C ALA A 70 -0.85 -20.98 6.21
N PHE A 71 -0.39 -22.07 5.61
CA PHE A 71 -1.14 -23.31 5.46
C PHE A 71 -0.44 -24.46 6.17
N THR A 72 -1.23 -25.30 6.84
CA THR A 72 -0.84 -26.68 7.14
C THR A 72 -0.87 -27.53 5.87
N GLU A 73 -0.25 -28.70 5.87
CA GLU A 73 -0.16 -29.53 4.67
C GLU A 73 -1.54 -29.97 4.18
N GLU A 74 -2.43 -30.26 5.13
CA GLU A 74 -3.83 -30.60 4.89
C GLU A 74 -4.61 -29.43 4.24
N GLU A 75 -4.45 -28.22 4.77
CA GLU A 75 -5.06 -27.00 4.22
C GLU A 75 -4.51 -26.68 2.83
N ALA A 76 -3.21 -26.86 2.61
CA ALA A 76 -2.57 -26.65 1.32
C ALA A 76 -3.06 -27.66 0.28
N GLY A 77 -3.32 -28.91 0.68
CA GLY A 77 -3.94 -29.94 -0.16
C GLY A 77 -5.30 -29.49 -0.72
N ALA A 78 -6.13 -28.81 0.09
CA ALA A 78 -7.38 -28.21 -0.39
C ALA A 78 -7.14 -26.93 -1.22
N ALA A 79 -6.27 -26.03 -0.74
CA ALA A 79 -6.07 -24.70 -1.32
C ALA A 79 -5.39 -24.72 -2.71
N ARG A 80 -4.58 -25.73 -3.04
CA ARG A 80 -3.89 -25.83 -4.35
C ARG A 80 -4.83 -25.89 -5.56
N HIS A 81 -6.07 -26.32 -5.33
CA HIS A 81 -7.13 -26.41 -6.35
C HIS A 81 -7.85 -25.08 -6.60
N LEU A 82 -7.59 -24.08 -5.77
CA LEU A 82 -8.24 -22.77 -5.83
C LEU A 82 -7.43 -21.76 -6.66
N GLY A 83 -8.14 -20.80 -7.24
CA GLY A 83 -7.55 -19.65 -7.92
C GLY A 83 -8.35 -18.39 -7.63
N LEU A 84 -7.80 -17.25 -8.05
CA LEU A 84 -8.40 -15.93 -7.78
C LEU A 84 -9.68 -15.65 -8.56
N ILE A 85 -9.79 -16.13 -9.81
CA ILE A 85 -10.94 -15.81 -10.68
C ILE A 85 -12.01 -16.91 -10.57
N SER A 86 -11.61 -18.14 -10.87
CA SER A 86 -12.49 -19.32 -10.90
C SER A 86 -12.65 -19.91 -9.51
N GLY A 87 -13.66 -19.44 -8.76
CA GLY A 87 -14.02 -20.04 -7.47
C GLY A 87 -14.58 -21.45 -7.64
N ARG A 88 -14.26 -22.36 -6.71
CA ARG A 88 -14.72 -23.75 -6.71
C ARG A 88 -15.64 -24.04 -5.54
N ARG A 89 -16.54 -25.02 -5.70
CA ARG A 89 -17.38 -25.50 -4.60
C ARG A 89 -16.61 -26.53 -3.78
N ALA A 90 -16.98 -26.72 -2.52
CA ALA A 90 -16.37 -27.71 -1.64
C ALA A 90 -16.39 -29.13 -2.26
N MET A 91 -17.50 -29.52 -2.89
CA MET A 91 -17.64 -30.81 -3.59
C MET A 91 -16.63 -30.99 -4.75
N ASP A 92 -16.35 -29.93 -5.50
CA ASP A 92 -15.40 -30.02 -6.62
C ASP A 92 -13.95 -30.16 -6.11
N ILE A 93 -13.65 -29.59 -4.94
CA ILE A 93 -12.34 -29.69 -4.28
C ILE A 93 -12.18 -31.07 -3.65
N ALA A 94 -13.21 -31.58 -2.98
CA ALA A 94 -13.25 -32.93 -2.42
C ALA A 94 -12.98 -34.02 -3.46
N ARG A 95 -13.62 -33.91 -4.63
CA ARG A 95 -13.34 -34.79 -5.77
C ARG A 95 -11.91 -34.68 -6.28
N ALA A 96 -11.37 -33.46 -6.39
CA ALA A 96 -10.02 -33.23 -6.90
C ALA A 96 -8.92 -33.70 -5.93
N GLU A 97 -9.18 -33.67 -4.63
CA GLU A 97 -8.25 -34.12 -3.59
C GLU A 97 -8.47 -35.59 -3.20
N HIS A 98 -9.47 -36.27 -3.79
CA HIS A 98 -9.87 -37.63 -3.45
C HIS A 98 -10.18 -37.81 -1.95
N ARG A 99 -10.80 -36.79 -1.35
CA ARG A 99 -11.19 -36.78 0.07
C ARG A 99 -12.70 -36.63 0.24
N PRO A 100 -13.28 -37.24 1.29
CA PRO A 100 -14.67 -37.01 1.67
C PRO A 100 -15.01 -35.51 1.88
N LEU A 101 -16.23 -35.10 1.52
CA LEU A 101 -16.68 -33.70 1.59
C LEU A 101 -16.71 -33.16 3.02
N ASP A 102 -17.13 -34.00 3.97
CA ASP A 102 -17.16 -33.75 5.41
C ASP A 102 -15.77 -33.44 6.00
N GLN A 103 -14.69 -33.87 5.34
CA GLN A 103 -13.33 -33.49 5.73
C GLN A 103 -12.87 -32.18 5.11
N ILE A 104 -13.30 -31.86 3.88
CA ILE A 104 -12.87 -30.68 3.14
C ILE A 104 -13.60 -29.41 3.59
N GLU A 105 -14.88 -29.51 3.87
CA GLU A 105 -15.70 -28.35 4.24
C GLU A 105 -15.20 -27.66 5.53
N PRO A 106 -14.86 -28.38 6.62
CA PRO A 106 -14.28 -27.76 7.82
C PRO A 106 -12.94 -27.06 7.54
N ILE A 107 -12.10 -27.62 6.66
CA ILE A 107 -10.82 -27.00 6.26
C ILE A 107 -11.06 -25.66 5.57
N LEU A 108 -12.00 -25.63 4.61
CA LEU A 108 -12.33 -24.41 3.87
C LEU A 108 -12.93 -23.35 4.78
N LEU A 109 -13.82 -23.74 5.70
CA LEU A 109 -14.40 -22.82 6.69
C LEU A 109 -13.34 -22.23 7.62
N ARG A 110 -12.38 -23.02 8.08
CA ARG A 110 -11.23 -22.53 8.88
C ARG A 110 -10.39 -21.51 8.09
N LEU A 111 -10.11 -21.81 6.82
CA LEU A 111 -9.35 -20.93 5.94
C LEU A 111 -10.08 -19.64 5.57
N VAL A 112 -11.42 -19.62 5.60
CA VAL A 112 -12.25 -18.43 5.36
C VAL A 112 -12.48 -17.61 6.63
N ASN A 113 -12.84 -18.24 7.74
CA ASN A 113 -13.32 -17.54 8.93
C ASN A 113 -12.21 -17.24 9.96
N GLU A 114 -11.32 -18.20 10.19
CA GLU A 114 -10.26 -18.09 11.20
C GLU A 114 -8.98 -17.50 10.59
N LYS A 115 -8.42 -18.17 9.58
CA LYS A 115 -7.18 -17.72 8.93
C LYS A 115 -7.40 -16.67 7.85
N ARG A 116 -8.61 -16.59 7.28
CA ARG A 116 -9.00 -15.58 6.27
C ARG A 116 -8.05 -15.47 5.07
N LEU A 117 -7.54 -16.63 4.65
CA LEU A 117 -6.67 -16.79 3.47
C LEU A 117 -7.49 -17.03 2.20
N LEU A 118 -8.76 -17.41 2.37
CA LEU A 118 -9.73 -17.61 1.30
C LEU A 118 -10.90 -16.63 1.46
N ILE A 119 -11.58 -16.37 0.35
CA ILE A 119 -12.89 -15.71 0.36
C ILE A 119 -13.96 -16.67 -0.15
N ALA A 120 -15.10 -16.67 0.54
CA ALA A 120 -16.30 -17.37 0.12
C ALA A 120 -17.31 -16.38 -0.46
N SER A 121 -18.02 -16.78 -1.51
CA SER A 121 -19.03 -15.93 -2.16
C SER A 121 -20.18 -16.77 -2.70
N GLY A 122 -21.36 -16.15 -2.84
CA GLY A 122 -22.58 -16.81 -3.27
C GLY A 122 -23.40 -17.35 -2.11
N PRO A 123 -24.61 -17.85 -2.38
CA PRO A 123 -25.49 -18.41 -1.36
C PRO A 123 -24.90 -19.70 -0.76
N ALA A 124 -25.34 -20.06 0.44
CA ALA A 124 -24.80 -21.20 1.19
C ALA A 124 -24.85 -22.51 0.39
N GLU A 125 -25.94 -22.78 -0.33
CA GLU A 125 -26.09 -24.00 -1.14
C GLU A 125 -25.15 -24.09 -2.35
N ASN A 126 -24.56 -22.97 -2.78
CA ASN A 126 -23.67 -22.90 -3.94
C ASN A 126 -22.43 -22.04 -3.67
N GLN A 127 -21.94 -22.12 -2.44
CA GLN A 127 -20.83 -21.30 -1.99
C GLN A 127 -19.56 -21.63 -2.77
N ARG A 128 -18.91 -20.59 -3.28
CA ARG A 128 -17.67 -20.69 -4.06
C ARG A 128 -16.51 -20.09 -3.28
N TYR A 129 -15.47 -20.89 -3.11
CA TYR A 129 -14.23 -20.55 -2.44
C TYR A 129 -13.19 -20.08 -3.46
N ARG A 130 -12.45 -19.02 -3.13
CA ARG A 130 -11.34 -18.47 -3.94
C ARG A 130 -10.12 -18.22 -3.06
N LEU A 131 -8.94 -18.45 -3.62
CA LEU A 131 -7.67 -18.12 -3.00
C LEU A 131 -7.40 -16.62 -3.15
N LEU A 132 -7.14 -15.93 -2.04
CA LEU A 132 -6.78 -14.52 -2.05
C LEU A 132 -5.32 -14.34 -2.52
N PRO A 133 -4.98 -13.23 -3.20
CA PRO A 133 -3.58 -12.88 -3.40
C PRO A 133 -2.94 -12.47 -2.07
N ILE A 134 -1.61 -12.47 -2.00
CA ILE A 134 -0.89 -12.10 -0.78
C ILE A 134 -1.22 -10.64 -0.38
N VAL A 135 -1.18 -9.73 -1.36
CA VAL A 135 -1.58 -8.32 -1.23
C VAL A 135 -2.03 -7.80 -2.60
N PRO A 136 -3.15 -7.06 -2.70
CA PRO A 136 -4.17 -6.85 -1.67
C PRO A 136 -5.07 -8.09 -1.51
N GLY A 137 -5.14 -8.68 -0.32
CA GLY A 137 -5.91 -9.91 -0.06
C GLY A 137 -5.63 -10.49 1.31
N MET A 138 -4.81 -11.53 1.38
CA MET A 138 -4.51 -12.30 2.59
C MET A 138 -4.02 -11.39 3.72
N PHE A 139 -3.08 -10.48 3.44
CA PHE A 139 -2.51 -9.60 4.47
C PHE A 139 -3.57 -8.76 5.19
N GLU A 140 -4.42 -8.08 4.41
CA GLU A 140 -5.48 -7.23 4.96
C GLU A 140 -6.55 -8.06 5.66
N ASN A 141 -6.93 -9.22 5.10
CA ASN A 141 -8.00 -10.06 5.63
C ASN A 141 -7.61 -10.81 6.91
N VAL A 142 -6.36 -11.27 7.03
CA VAL A 142 -5.85 -11.91 8.26
C VAL A 142 -5.88 -10.91 9.43
N LEU A 143 -5.54 -9.65 9.17
CA LEU A 143 -5.39 -8.64 10.21
C LEU A 143 -6.63 -7.76 10.43
N ILE A 144 -7.63 -7.82 9.54
CA ILE A 144 -8.87 -7.06 9.73
C ILE A 144 -9.60 -7.54 10.98
N GLY A 145 -10.11 -6.63 11.80
CA GLY A 145 -10.78 -6.97 13.07
C GLY A 145 -9.84 -7.47 14.18
N GLN A 146 -8.53 -7.56 13.95
CA GLN A 146 -7.57 -7.80 15.02
C GLN A 146 -7.22 -6.48 15.74
N SER A 147 -6.72 -6.58 16.96
CA SER A 147 -6.06 -5.51 17.72
C SER A 147 -4.65 -5.97 18.13
N PRO A 148 -3.75 -5.06 18.56
CA PRO A 148 -2.43 -5.46 19.08
C PRO A 148 -2.51 -6.55 20.16
N ASP A 149 -3.54 -6.50 21.00
CA ASP A 149 -3.75 -7.45 22.10
C ASP A 149 -4.30 -8.81 21.64
N SER A 150 -4.94 -8.89 20.47
CA SER A 150 -5.52 -10.14 19.94
C SER A 150 -4.57 -10.92 19.03
N LEU A 151 -3.38 -10.38 18.71
CA LEU A 151 -2.41 -11.05 17.85
C LEU A 151 -1.80 -12.28 18.52
N SER A 152 -2.17 -13.46 18.02
CA SER A 152 -1.54 -14.71 18.43
C SER A 152 -0.11 -14.89 17.87
N GLY A 153 0.64 -15.85 18.40
CA GLY A 153 1.96 -16.22 17.86
C GLY A 153 1.94 -16.59 16.37
N TRP A 154 0.83 -17.18 15.88
CA TRP A 154 0.65 -17.46 14.46
C TRP A 154 0.57 -16.16 13.63
N HIS A 155 -0.14 -15.14 14.12
CA HIS A 155 -0.23 -13.84 13.46
C HIS A 155 1.14 -13.14 13.42
N ASN A 156 1.88 -13.15 14.53
CA ASN A 156 3.21 -12.52 14.59
C ASN A 156 4.17 -13.14 13.57
N ARG A 157 4.18 -14.47 13.45
CA ARG A 157 5.00 -15.16 12.45
C ARG A 157 4.50 -14.92 11.02
N PHE A 158 3.19 -14.83 10.80
CA PHE A 158 2.61 -14.46 9.51
C PHE A 158 3.05 -13.05 9.08
N ILE A 159 3.01 -12.08 9.99
CA ILE A 159 3.45 -10.70 9.78
C ILE A 159 4.94 -10.64 9.44
N GLU A 160 5.78 -11.37 10.18
CA GLU A 160 7.23 -11.43 9.94
C GLU A 160 7.56 -11.96 8.55
N LEU A 161 6.92 -13.07 8.15
CA LEU A 161 7.13 -13.68 6.84
C LEU A 161 6.58 -12.80 5.71
N PHE A 162 5.41 -12.19 5.89
CA PHE A 162 4.87 -11.23 4.94
C PHE A 162 5.80 -10.03 4.76
N GLU A 163 6.30 -9.45 5.85
CA GLU A 163 7.21 -8.30 5.79
C GLU A 163 8.53 -8.69 5.12
N THR A 164 9.09 -9.87 5.43
CA THR A 164 10.30 -10.39 4.79
C THR A 164 10.10 -10.51 3.29
N LEU A 165 8.98 -11.07 2.86
CA LEU A 165 8.62 -11.22 1.47
C LEU A 165 8.42 -9.85 0.78
N TYR A 166 7.68 -8.93 1.41
CA TYR A 166 7.48 -7.56 0.91
C TYR A 166 8.82 -6.84 0.71
N GLU A 167 9.73 -6.95 1.67
CA GLU A 167 11.05 -6.31 1.67
C GLU A 167 11.97 -6.78 0.54
N THR A 168 11.66 -7.92 -0.10
CA THR A 168 12.38 -8.37 -1.30
C THR A 168 12.14 -7.48 -2.53
N GLY A 169 11.09 -6.65 -2.49
CA GLY A 169 10.70 -5.77 -3.60
C GLY A 169 10.06 -6.52 -4.77
N TYR A 170 9.47 -7.69 -4.55
CA TYR A 170 8.83 -8.47 -5.63
C TYR A 170 7.70 -7.68 -6.33
N SER A 171 6.99 -6.83 -5.57
CA SER A 171 5.85 -6.03 -6.05
C SER A 171 6.23 -5.06 -7.18
N LEU A 172 7.52 -4.70 -7.30
CA LEU A 172 8.03 -3.80 -8.32
C LEU A 172 7.83 -4.34 -9.75
N ASP A 173 7.72 -5.66 -9.92
CA ASP A 173 7.41 -6.25 -11.22
C ASP A 173 6.04 -5.80 -11.77
N TYR A 174 5.13 -5.38 -10.89
CA TYR A 174 3.77 -4.97 -11.23
C TYR A 174 3.57 -3.45 -11.32
N CYS A 175 4.61 -2.66 -11.05
CA CYS A 175 4.52 -1.20 -11.07
C CYS A 175 4.77 -0.56 -12.45
N GLY A 176 5.20 -1.34 -13.46
CA GLY A 176 5.61 -0.80 -14.77
C GLY A 176 4.48 -0.32 -15.69
N HIS A 177 3.26 -0.79 -15.49
CA HIS A 177 2.06 -0.36 -16.25
C HIS A 177 0.92 -0.05 -15.28
N PRO A 178 1.02 1.06 -14.51
CA PRO A 178 0.17 1.28 -13.36
C PRO A 178 -1.25 1.63 -13.77
N THR A 179 -2.21 0.94 -13.16
CA THR A 179 -3.60 1.38 -13.06
C THR A 179 -3.85 1.71 -11.60
N PRO A 180 -3.71 2.98 -11.18
CA PRO A 180 -3.64 3.33 -9.77
C PRO A 180 -5.01 3.12 -9.08
N PRO A 181 -5.12 2.14 -8.16
CA PRO A 181 -6.38 1.84 -7.50
C PRO A 181 -6.74 2.83 -6.39
N VAL A 182 -5.80 3.64 -5.88
CA VAL A 182 -6.04 4.59 -4.79
C VAL A 182 -5.67 6.02 -5.17
N ARG A 183 -6.36 6.99 -4.60
CA ARG A 183 -6.10 8.42 -4.74
C ARG A 183 -6.08 9.11 -3.38
N TYR A 184 -5.34 10.20 -3.28
CA TYR A 184 -5.31 11.06 -2.09
C TYR A 184 -6.52 11.99 -2.06
N LEU A 185 -7.05 12.27 -0.86
CA LEU A 185 -8.03 13.33 -0.63
C LEU A 185 -7.67 14.13 0.64
N PRO A 186 -7.57 15.47 0.58
CA PRO A 186 -7.43 16.30 1.77
C PRO A 186 -8.67 16.26 2.68
N VAL A 187 -8.41 16.50 3.96
CA VAL A 187 -9.39 16.72 5.04
C VAL A 187 -8.84 17.86 5.91
N GLY A 188 -9.68 18.56 6.67
CA GLY A 188 -9.21 19.51 7.68
C GLY A 188 -8.25 20.58 7.15
N LYS A 189 -7.09 20.74 7.80
CA LYS A 189 -6.15 21.84 7.51
C LYS A 189 -5.50 21.72 6.13
N SER A 190 -5.34 20.50 5.62
CA SER A 190 -4.78 20.25 4.28
C SER A 190 -5.68 20.78 3.15
N ILE A 191 -6.97 21.03 3.43
CA ILE A 191 -7.88 21.71 2.50
C ILE A 191 -7.49 23.18 2.35
N GLU A 192 -7.04 23.86 3.42
CA GLU A 192 -6.61 25.26 3.37
C GLU A 192 -5.39 25.45 2.44
N ALA A 193 -4.53 24.43 2.34
CA ALA A 193 -3.43 24.42 1.39
C ALA A 193 -3.88 24.23 -0.08
N GLN A 194 -5.14 23.87 -0.31
CA GLN A 194 -5.70 23.55 -1.63
C GLN A 194 -6.99 24.34 -1.90
N PRO A 195 -6.92 25.68 -2.01
CA PRO A 195 -8.12 26.51 -2.22
C PRO A 195 -8.85 26.23 -3.54
N MET A 196 -8.18 25.61 -4.52
CA MET A 196 -8.76 25.21 -5.80
C MET A 196 -9.39 23.81 -5.79
N ALA A 197 -9.34 23.08 -4.66
CA ALA A 197 -9.91 21.74 -4.56
C ALA A 197 -11.43 21.77 -4.74
N LEU A 198 -11.91 20.97 -5.69
CA LEU A 198 -13.34 20.79 -5.94
C LEU A 198 -13.95 19.94 -4.82
N PRO A 199 -15.29 19.94 -4.63
CA PRO A 199 -15.92 19.05 -3.66
C PRO A 199 -15.54 17.57 -3.84
N THR A 200 -15.41 17.12 -5.09
CA THR A 200 -14.97 15.74 -5.42
C THR A 200 -13.50 15.42 -5.09
N ASP A 201 -12.73 16.45 -4.71
CA ASP A 201 -11.36 16.31 -4.23
C ASP A 201 -11.31 16.27 -2.69
N LYS A 202 -12.34 16.71 -1.98
CA LYS A 202 -12.36 16.77 -0.50
C LYS A 202 -12.95 15.48 0.09
N LEU A 203 -12.28 14.92 1.10
CA LEU A 203 -12.76 13.70 1.74
C LEU A 203 -14.13 13.90 2.38
N GLU A 204 -14.36 15.05 3.01
CA GLU A 204 -15.57 15.37 3.78
C GLU A 204 -16.83 15.35 2.93
N ASP A 205 -16.74 15.91 1.72
CA ASP A 205 -17.82 15.96 0.73
C ASP A 205 -18.05 14.58 0.11
N MET A 206 -17.00 13.77 -0.06
CA MET A 206 -17.15 12.39 -0.55
C MET A 206 -17.91 11.49 0.43
N LEU A 207 -17.85 11.79 1.73
CA LEU A 207 -18.58 11.03 2.75
C LEU A 207 -20.10 11.29 2.69
N ASP A 208 -20.58 12.38 2.08
CA ASP A 208 -22.02 12.66 1.93
C ASP A 208 -22.75 11.65 1.04
N GLY A 209 -22.02 10.88 0.23
CA GLY A 209 -22.59 9.84 -0.62
C GLY A 209 -22.94 8.53 0.09
N PHE A 210 -22.79 8.45 1.42
CA PHE A 210 -22.93 7.20 2.17
C PHE A 210 -23.67 7.39 3.50
N ASP A 211 -24.43 6.37 3.90
CA ASP A 211 -25.18 6.37 5.17
C ASP A 211 -24.53 5.49 6.25
N THR A 212 -23.90 4.37 5.86
CA THR A 212 -23.26 3.44 6.78
C THR A 212 -21.73 3.61 6.77
N PHE A 213 -21.14 3.76 7.95
CA PHE A 213 -19.70 3.87 8.16
C PHE A 213 -19.20 2.86 9.19
N GLY A 214 -18.06 2.26 8.89
CA GLY A 214 -17.36 1.33 9.79
C GLY A 214 -15.89 1.71 9.92
N VAL A 215 -15.33 1.56 11.12
CA VAL A 215 -13.91 1.78 11.39
C VAL A 215 -13.25 0.54 12.00
N GLY A 216 -12.03 0.27 11.59
CA GLY A 216 -11.16 -0.77 12.11
C GLY A 216 -9.72 -0.29 12.24
N ASN A 217 -8.86 -1.19 12.71
CA ASN A 217 -7.45 -0.90 12.93
C ASN A 217 -6.66 -0.94 11.61
N CYS A 218 -5.60 -0.13 11.54
CA CYS A 218 -4.68 -0.09 10.41
C CYS A 218 -3.78 -1.33 10.41
N GLN A 219 -4.01 -2.24 9.46
CA GLN A 219 -3.29 -3.51 9.34
C GLN A 219 -1.79 -3.31 9.17
N CYS A 220 -1.37 -2.34 8.35
CA CYS A 220 0.05 -2.06 8.12
C CYS A 220 0.76 -1.57 9.39
N ARG A 221 0.08 -0.77 10.22
CA ARG A 221 0.66 -0.21 11.45
C ARG A 221 0.71 -1.24 12.56
N MET A 222 -0.35 -2.04 12.70
CA MET A 222 -0.35 -3.20 13.58
C MET A 222 0.78 -4.16 13.24
N ALA A 223 0.98 -4.46 11.95
CA ALA A 223 2.09 -5.30 11.51
C ALA A 223 3.45 -4.72 11.92
N MET A 224 3.65 -3.40 11.79
CA MET A 224 4.90 -2.77 12.24
C MET A 224 5.04 -2.78 13.75
N GLU A 225 3.97 -2.55 14.51
CA GLU A 225 3.98 -2.64 15.98
C GLU A 225 4.34 -4.03 16.48
N ALA A 226 3.74 -5.09 15.89
CA ALA A 226 4.04 -6.47 16.20
C ALA A 226 5.52 -6.85 15.96
N LEU A 227 6.18 -6.17 15.01
CA LEU A 227 7.61 -6.35 14.72
C LEU A 227 8.53 -5.46 15.57
N GLY A 228 8.00 -4.69 16.51
CA GLY A 228 8.78 -3.71 17.30
C GLY A 228 9.21 -2.47 16.50
N ARG A 229 8.57 -2.23 15.35
CA ARG A 229 8.87 -1.14 14.38
C ARG A 229 7.71 -0.14 14.27
N GLY A 230 6.81 -0.16 15.25
CA GLY A 230 5.64 0.71 15.32
C GLY A 230 6.00 2.19 15.33
N CYS A 231 5.10 3.03 14.83
CA CYS A 231 5.31 4.49 14.78
C CYS A 231 4.54 5.26 15.86
N GLY A 232 3.77 4.59 16.71
CA GLY A 232 2.99 5.19 17.81
C GLY A 232 1.80 6.06 17.37
N LYS A 233 1.49 6.12 16.07
CA LYS A 233 0.37 6.90 15.53
C LYS A 233 -0.96 6.15 15.71
N PRO A 234 -2.14 6.81 15.76
CA PRO A 234 -3.43 6.17 16.08
C PRO A 234 -3.87 5.01 15.17
N LEU A 235 -4.19 3.82 15.71
CA LEU A 235 -4.50 2.64 14.89
C LEU A 235 -5.86 2.68 14.18
N GLY A 236 -6.90 3.22 14.83
CA GLY A 236 -8.31 3.17 14.40
C GLY A 236 -8.65 4.07 13.21
N ASN A 237 -8.00 3.85 12.06
CA ASN A 237 -8.02 4.75 10.91
C ASN A 237 -8.44 4.08 9.59
N CYS A 238 -8.65 2.76 9.59
CA CYS A 238 -9.10 2.01 8.43
C CYS A 238 -10.63 2.10 8.37
N THR A 239 -11.17 2.81 7.39
CA THR A 239 -12.60 3.11 7.32
C THR A 239 -13.21 2.48 6.08
N ALA A 240 -14.41 1.94 6.22
CA ALA A 240 -15.25 1.46 5.13
C ALA A 240 -16.57 2.24 5.12
N MET A 241 -17.20 2.34 3.95
CA MET A 241 -18.47 3.00 3.73
C MET A 241 -19.40 2.14 2.88
N GLY A 242 -20.71 2.28 3.08
CA GLY A 242 -21.74 1.55 2.33
C GLY A 242 -21.76 0.05 2.62
N GLN A 243 -22.00 -0.78 1.61
CA GLN A 243 -22.15 -2.24 1.80
C GLN A 243 -20.91 -2.88 2.44
N TRP A 244 -19.70 -2.42 2.11
CA TRP A 244 -18.47 -2.92 2.76
C TRP A 244 -18.42 -2.62 4.26
N ALA A 245 -18.97 -1.48 4.69
CA ALA A 245 -19.10 -1.18 6.11
C ALA A 245 -20.13 -2.12 6.76
N GLU A 246 -21.29 -2.33 6.13
CA GLU A 246 -22.34 -3.21 6.63
C GLU A 246 -21.83 -4.64 6.83
N THR A 247 -21.25 -5.23 5.80
CA THR A 247 -20.67 -6.58 5.87
C THR A 247 -19.59 -6.68 6.94
N GLY A 248 -18.71 -5.67 7.06
CA GLY A 248 -17.66 -5.67 8.07
C GLY A 248 -18.19 -5.51 9.50
N ILE A 249 -19.28 -4.76 9.69
CA ILE A 249 -19.95 -4.60 10.99
C ILE A 249 -20.69 -5.89 11.37
N GLU A 250 -21.42 -6.49 10.44
CA GLU A 250 -22.12 -7.78 10.64
C GLU A 250 -21.15 -8.91 10.98
N ALA A 251 -19.98 -8.93 10.33
CA ALA A 251 -18.91 -9.88 10.62
C ALA A 251 -18.14 -9.56 11.92
N GLY A 252 -18.45 -8.47 12.61
CA GLY A 252 -17.80 -8.07 13.85
C GLY A 252 -16.36 -7.57 13.70
N VAL A 253 -15.91 -7.28 12.48
CA VAL A 253 -14.52 -6.84 12.18
C VAL A 253 -14.37 -5.32 12.06
N LEU A 254 -15.49 -4.60 11.93
CA LEU A 254 -15.55 -3.15 11.94
C LEU A 254 -16.52 -2.66 13.02
N ARG A 255 -16.16 -1.55 13.67
CA ARG A 255 -17.04 -0.85 14.60
C ARG A 255 -17.88 0.16 13.83
N ARG A 256 -19.20 0.12 14.00
CA ARG A 256 -20.12 1.12 13.44
C ARG A 256 -19.84 2.49 14.06
N VAL A 257 -19.82 3.54 13.23
CA VAL A 257 -19.58 4.92 13.63
C VAL A 257 -20.45 5.89 12.83
N SER A 258 -20.66 7.08 13.37
CA SER A 258 -21.31 8.18 12.66
C SER A 258 -20.35 8.88 11.68
N LYS A 259 -20.90 9.65 10.73
CA LYS A 259 -20.10 10.52 9.84
C LYS A 259 -19.22 11.50 10.64
N LYS A 260 -19.76 12.07 11.72
CA LYS A 260 -19.05 13.01 12.60
C LYS A 260 -17.82 12.35 13.24
N GLU A 261 -17.98 11.15 13.79
CA GLU A 261 -16.86 10.38 14.36
C GLU A 261 -15.79 10.04 13.30
N ILE A 262 -16.20 9.69 12.07
CA ILE A 262 -15.24 9.46 10.98
C ILE A 262 -14.41 10.72 10.72
N LEU A 263 -15.05 11.89 10.64
CA LEU A 263 -14.35 13.15 10.42
C LEU A 263 -13.37 13.44 11.57
N GLU A 264 -13.79 13.28 12.82
CA GLU A 264 -12.92 13.44 13.99
C GLU A 264 -11.69 12.54 13.93
N ILE A 265 -11.88 11.25 13.60
CA ILE A 265 -10.78 10.28 13.40
C ILE A 265 -9.83 10.73 12.29
N LYS A 266 -10.38 11.20 11.15
CA LYS A 266 -9.58 11.66 10.00
C LYS A 266 -8.80 12.94 10.31
N HIS A 267 -9.37 13.85 11.10
CA HIS A 267 -8.68 15.05 11.57
C HIS A 267 -7.58 14.71 12.59
N GLU A 268 -7.84 13.79 13.52
CA GLU A 268 -6.82 13.32 14.47
C GLU A 268 -5.65 12.67 13.72
N ALA A 269 -5.95 11.83 12.73
CA ALA A 269 -4.94 11.23 11.87
C ALA A 269 -4.11 12.30 11.15
N GLU A 270 -4.75 13.30 10.55
CA GLU A 270 -4.05 14.40 9.89
C GLU A 270 -3.16 15.19 10.85
N ALA A 271 -3.62 15.45 12.08
CA ALA A 271 -2.83 16.12 13.11
C ALA A 271 -1.55 15.34 13.48
N HIS A 272 -1.56 14.01 13.34
CA HIS A 272 -0.39 13.14 13.46
C HIS A 272 0.44 13.03 12.17
N GLY A 273 0.14 13.83 11.14
CA GLY A 273 0.81 13.84 9.84
C GLY A 273 0.51 12.62 8.98
N LEU A 274 -0.68 12.02 9.12
CA LEU A 274 -1.16 10.96 8.24
C LEU A 274 -1.89 11.58 7.05
N VAL A 275 -1.87 10.88 5.93
CA VAL A 275 -2.56 11.29 4.70
C VAL A 275 -3.69 10.32 4.39
N ASN A 276 -4.80 10.87 3.90
CA ASN A 276 -6.02 10.12 3.67
C ASN A 276 -6.14 9.66 2.21
N TRP A 277 -6.59 8.43 2.03
CA TRP A 277 -6.78 7.80 0.72
C TRP A 277 -8.21 7.38 0.53
N MET A 278 -8.62 7.22 -0.71
CA MET A 278 -9.82 6.48 -1.08
C MET A 278 -9.52 5.67 -2.34
N MET A 279 -10.33 4.65 -2.65
CA MET A 279 -10.20 4.02 -3.96
C MET A 279 -10.42 5.07 -5.06
N ASN A 280 -9.72 4.92 -6.16
CA ASN A 280 -9.74 5.83 -7.29
C ASN A 280 -10.98 5.62 -8.18
N VAL A 281 -12.14 5.36 -7.57
CA VAL A 281 -13.38 5.01 -8.23
C VAL A 281 -14.49 5.92 -7.72
N ARG A 282 -15.37 6.39 -8.60
CA ARG A 282 -16.60 7.08 -8.23
C ARG A 282 -17.68 6.05 -7.88
N SER A 283 -17.57 5.42 -6.71
CA SER A 283 -18.59 4.49 -6.22
C SER A 283 -19.34 5.12 -5.05
N THR A 284 -20.67 5.04 -5.08
CA THR A 284 -21.55 5.37 -3.95
C THR A 284 -22.08 4.12 -3.24
N LEU A 285 -21.89 2.93 -3.82
CA LEU A 285 -22.33 1.66 -3.22
C LEU A 285 -21.40 1.22 -2.09
N SER A 286 -20.09 1.35 -2.29
CA SER A 286 -19.10 0.98 -1.30
C SER A 286 -17.79 1.70 -1.54
N GLN A 287 -17.21 2.20 -0.46
CA GLN A 287 -15.86 2.75 -0.48
C GLN A 287 -15.06 2.33 0.75
N CYS A 288 -13.75 2.57 0.69
CA CYS A 288 -12.87 2.49 1.84
C CYS A 288 -11.90 3.67 1.81
N SER A 289 -11.48 4.08 2.99
CA SER A 289 -10.46 5.09 3.18
C SER A 289 -9.51 4.69 4.30
N CYS A 290 -8.21 4.78 4.02
CA CYS A 290 -7.17 4.61 5.03
C CYS A 290 -6.56 5.97 5.37
N SER A 291 -6.06 6.11 6.59
CA SER A 291 -5.19 7.23 6.98
C SER A 291 -3.79 6.68 7.24
N CYS A 292 -2.88 6.92 6.33
CA CYS A 292 -1.59 6.24 6.27
C CYS A 292 -0.43 7.14 6.64
N CYS A 293 0.61 6.54 7.19
CA CYS A 293 1.92 7.15 7.39
C CYS A 293 2.93 6.54 6.41
N GLY A 294 3.90 7.34 5.97
CA GLY A 294 4.93 6.91 5.02
C GLY A 294 5.89 5.83 5.55
N CYS A 295 5.94 5.62 6.86
CA CYS A 295 6.84 4.65 7.51
C CYS A 295 6.25 3.25 7.70
N CYS A 296 4.92 3.09 7.78
CA CYS A 296 4.29 1.77 7.99
C CYS A 296 3.48 1.29 6.79
N CYS A 297 2.79 2.18 6.07
CA CYS A 297 1.87 1.77 5.01
C CYS A 297 2.63 1.13 3.84
N HIS A 298 2.34 -0.15 3.55
CA HIS A 298 2.98 -0.89 2.46
C HIS A 298 2.78 -0.23 1.09
N ALA A 299 1.65 0.42 0.82
CA ALA A 299 1.45 1.15 -0.43
C ALA A 299 2.39 2.37 -0.55
N MET A 300 2.52 3.18 0.52
CA MET A 300 3.43 4.33 0.54
C MET A 300 4.90 3.90 0.56
N ARG A 301 5.22 2.82 1.27
CA ARG A 301 6.57 2.26 1.34
C ARG A 301 7.07 1.76 -0.02
N THR A 302 6.18 1.31 -0.92
CA THR A 302 6.58 0.98 -2.29
C THR A 302 7.17 2.20 -3.02
N VAL A 303 6.65 3.40 -2.73
CA VAL A 303 7.19 4.67 -3.26
C VAL A 303 8.40 5.14 -2.46
N ASN A 304 8.33 5.04 -1.13
CA ASN A 304 9.34 5.59 -0.23
C ASN A 304 10.64 4.79 -0.24
N GLU A 305 10.53 3.46 -0.23
CA GLU A 305 11.67 2.54 -0.15
C GLU A 305 12.17 2.10 -1.52
N PHE A 306 11.32 2.04 -2.55
CA PHE A 306 11.71 1.49 -3.86
C PHE A 306 11.50 2.46 -5.04
N SER A 307 11.03 3.68 -4.78
CA SER A 307 10.74 4.69 -5.82
C SER A 307 9.75 4.21 -6.90
N ALA A 308 8.74 3.44 -6.50
CA ALA A 308 7.72 2.90 -7.41
C ALA A 308 6.29 3.39 -7.07
N PRO A 309 5.80 4.48 -7.71
CA PRO A 309 4.51 5.10 -7.38
C PRO A 309 3.26 4.41 -7.92
N GLY A 310 3.40 3.27 -8.61
CA GLY A 310 2.37 2.72 -9.50
C GLY A 310 0.99 2.37 -8.88
N LEU A 311 0.85 2.40 -7.56
CA LEU A 311 -0.42 2.17 -6.88
C LEU A 311 -1.21 3.46 -6.59
N ILE A 312 -0.58 4.62 -6.67
CA ILE A 312 -1.16 5.89 -6.24
C ILE A 312 -1.45 6.76 -7.45
N ALA A 313 -2.67 7.28 -7.56
CA ALA A 313 -3.07 8.14 -8.65
C ALA A 313 -2.31 9.46 -8.59
N PRO A 314 -1.87 10.00 -9.75
CA PRO A 314 -1.32 11.34 -9.81
C PRO A 314 -2.28 12.36 -9.19
N PRO A 315 -1.79 13.28 -8.35
CA PRO A 315 -2.65 14.23 -7.67
C PRO A 315 -3.24 15.27 -8.63
N HIS A 316 -4.35 15.88 -8.22
CA HIS A 316 -4.94 17.01 -8.94
C HIS A 316 -4.06 18.28 -8.82
N PHE A 317 -3.41 18.47 -7.67
CA PHE A 317 -2.57 19.62 -7.39
C PHE A 317 -1.18 19.20 -6.89
N VAL A 318 -0.15 19.97 -7.26
CA VAL A 318 1.25 19.78 -6.85
C VAL A 318 1.85 21.08 -6.33
N PRO A 319 2.83 21.02 -5.40
CA PRO A 319 3.48 22.21 -4.86
C PRO A 319 4.39 22.87 -5.91
N ARG A 320 4.34 24.20 -5.98
CA ARG A 320 5.19 25.05 -6.81
C ARG A 320 5.95 26.03 -5.92
N LEU A 321 7.27 26.07 -6.09
CA LEU A 321 8.16 26.97 -5.35
C LEU A 321 8.24 28.35 -6.01
N ASN A 322 8.15 29.39 -5.19
CA ASN A 322 8.65 30.73 -5.46
C ASN A 322 10.08 30.83 -4.90
N PRO A 323 11.12 30.86 -5.76
CA PRO A 323 12.51 30.85 -5.31
C PRO A 323 12.91 32.12 -4.55
N ASP A 324 12.30 33.27 -4.86
CA ASP A 324 12.65 34.56 -4.26
C ASP A 324 12.29 34.60 -2.77
N LYS A 325 11.19 33.91 -2.42
CA LYS A 325 10.70 33.77 -1.04
C LYS A 325 11.35 32.63 -0.27
N CYS A 326 12.00 31.69 -0.95
CA CYS A 326 12.57 30.52 -0.31
C CYS A 326 13.82 30.90 0.50
N VAL A 327 13.88 30.43 1.75
CA VAL A 327 15.06 30.59 2.63
C VAL A 327 15.84 29.28 2.81
N HIS A 328 15.46 28.23 2.08
CA HIS A 328 16.14 26.92 2.10
C HIS A 328 16.26 26.31 3.51
N CYS A 329 15.19 26.39 4.30
CA CYS A 329 15.15 25.86 5.66
C CYS A 329 14.86 24.36 5.77
N GLY A 330 14.52 23.68 4.67
CA GLY A 330 14.29 22.22 4.64
C GLY A 330 12.97 21.72 5.21
N ARG A 331 12.19 22.54 5.95
CA ARG A 331 10.93 22.13 6.61
C ARG A 331 9.93 21.43 5.68
N CYS A 332 9.81 21.90 4.44
CA CYS A 332 8.92 21.29 3.44
C CYS A 332 9.35 19.88 3.00
N ALA A 333 10.66 19.60 2.99
CA ALA A 333 11.20 18.27 2.76
C ALA A 333 10.97 17.36 3.97
N GLU A 334 11.24 17.86 5.20
CA GLU A 334 11.01 17.12 6.44
C GLU A 334 9.55 16.71 6.63
N SER A 335 8.62 17.61 6.29
CA SER A 335 7.18 17.35 6.43
C SER A 335 6.62 16.44 5.33
N CYS A 336 7.39 16.07 4.32
CA CYS A 336 6.89 15.33 3.17
C CYS A 336 6.77 13.83 3.47
N PRO A 337 5.55 13.25 3.56
CA PRO A 337 5.38 11.84 3.92
C PRO A 337 5.78 10.86 2.79
N MET A 338 6.07 11.40 1.60
CA MET A 338 6.50 10.65 0.41
C MET A 338 7.95 10.92 0.02
N GLY A 339 8.65 11.78 0.78
CA GLY A 339 9.98 12.28 0.41
C GLY A 339 10.06 12.89 -0.99
N ALA A 340 8.98 13.50 -1.49
CA ALA A 340 8.90 14.05 -2.85
C ALA A 340 9.66 15.39 -3.00
N ILE A 341 10.20 15.95 -1.93
CA ILE A 341 10.94 17.22 -1.93
C ILE A 341 12.34 16.97 -1.37
N VAL A 342 13.33 17.52 -2.06
CA VAL A 342 14.73 17.56 -1.63
C VAL A 342 15.14 19.02 -1.49
N VAL A 343 15.78 19.38 -0.38
CA VAL A 343 16.27 20.74 -0.12
C VAL A 343 17.72 20.68 0.33
N GLU A 344 18.55 21.58 -0.22
CA GLU A 344 19.89 21.84 0.30
C GLU A 344 19.83 23.05 1.24
N LEU A 345 20.21 22.84 2.50
CA LEU A 345 20.15 23.84 3.57
C LEU A 345 21.18 24.95 3.34
N GLY A 346 20.76 26.20 3.59
CA GLY A 346 21.65 27.35 3.56
C GLY A 346 21.92 27.92 2.16
N GLY A 347 21.07 27.61 1.16
CA GLY A 347 21.15 28.08 -0.24
C GLY A 347 21.04 29.59 -0.48
N LYS A 348 21.47 30.45 0.45
CA LYS A 348 21.75 31.87 0.21
C LYS A 348 23.17 32.17 0.73
N GLY A 349 24.19 32.02 -0.12
CA GLY A 349 25.56 32.47 0.19
C GLY A 349 26.68 31.88 -0.68
N ASP A 350 27.21 32.72 -1.58
CA ASP A 350 28.49 32.65 -2.30
C ASP A 350 28.76 31.51 -3.31
N ARG A 351 29.02 31.90 -4.56
CA ARG A 351 29.29 31.04 -5.74
C ARG A 351 30.76 31.07 -6.16
N SER A 352 31.64 31.78 -5.45
CA SER A 352 32.98 32.16 -5.92
C SER A 352 34.10 31.15 -5.67
N ASN A 353 33.88 30.10 -4.86
CA ASN A 353 34.94 29.19 -4.41
C ASN A 353 34.56 27.70 -4.45
N LEU A 354 34.04 27.20 -5.58
CA LEU A 354 33.79 25.77 -5.77
C LEU A 354 34.73 25.19 -6.83
N PRO A 355 35.49 24.10 -6.51
CA PRO A 355 36.39 23.48 -7.47
C PRO A 355 35.62 22.81 -8.62
N GLU A 356 36.16 22.88 -9.83
CA GLU A 356 35.61 22.19 -10.99
C GLU A 356 35.65 20.66 -10.80
N ARG A 357 34.57 19.98 -11.18
CA ARG A 357 34.42 18.53 -11.03
C ARG A 357 35.17 17.77 -12.13
N PRO A 358 35.85 16.65 -11.80
CA PRO A 358 36.27 15.68 -12.79
C PRO A 358 35.06 14.86 -13.29
N SER A 359 35.06 14.58 -14.59
CA SER A 359 34.03 13.86 -15.31
C SER A 359 34.06 12.36 -15.01
N GLY A 360 33.04 11.86 -14.29
CA GLY A 360 32.75 10.43 -14.18
C GLY A 360 32.22 10.01 -12.80
N CYS A 361 31.22 9.13 -12.80
CA CYS A 361 30.56 8.46 -11.67
C CYS A 361 29.36 9.15 -10.99
N PHE A 362 28.31 8.31 -10.83
CA PHE A 362 26.97 8.53 -10.26
C PHE A 362 25.87 9.06 -11.19
N ALA A 363 25.56 8.26 -12.20
CA ALA A 363 24.25 8.20 -12.82
C ALA A 363 23.43 7.10 -12.13
N GLN A 364 22.54 7.45 -11.19
CA GLN A 364 21.33 6.64 -10.85
C GLN A 364 20.41 7.27 -9.79
N ILE A 365 20.91 8.22 -9.01
CA ILE A 365 20.10 9.34 -8.53
C ILE A 365 20.59 10.48 -9.41
N GLY A 366 19.83 10.85 -10.45
CA GLY A 366 20.31 11.90 -11.36
C GLY A 366 20.77 13.10 -10.54
N PRO A 367 21.97 13.66 -10.78
CA PRO A 367 22.52 14.74 -9.96
C PRO A 367 21.44 15.79 -9.78
N VAL A 368 21.13 16.16 -8.54
CA VAL A 368 20.59 17.51 -8.33
C VAL A 368 21.67 18.41 -8.92
N PRO A 369 21.40 19.17 -10.00
CA PRO A 369 22.33 20.21 -10.39
C PRO A 369 22.61 21.01 -9.12
N PHE A 370 23.88 21.31 -8.85
CA PHE A 370 24.31 22.20 -7.76
C PHE A 370 23.62 23.60 -7.85
N SER A 371 22.86 23.86 -8.92
CA SER A 371 21.99 25.01 -9.12
C SER A 371 20.56 24.87 -8.55
N LEU A 372 20.20 23.76 -7.91
CA LEU A 372 18.86 23.53 -7.35
C LEU A 372 18.94 23.21 -5.85
N SER A 373 18.97 24.27 -5.04
CA SER A 373 18.76 24.19 -3.58
C SER A 373 17.37 23.63 -3.19
N TYR A 374 16.51 23.35 -4.16
CA TYR A 374 15.21 22.69 -4.03
C TYR A 374 14.92 21.82 -5.27
N ARG A 375 14.50 20.56 -5.08
CA ARG A 375 14.00 19.68 -6.13
C ARG A 375 12.67 19.05 -5.71
N HIS A 376 11.69 19.04 -6.63
CA HIS A 376 10.42 18.35 -6.47
C HIS A 376 10.34 17.16 -7.43
N MET A 377 10.11 15.96 -6.89
CA MET A 377 9.95 14.69 -7.59
C MET A 377 8.46 14.41 -7.78
N ALA A 378 7.93 14.80 -8.94
CA ALA A 378 6.49 14.73 -9.24
C ALA A 378 5.95 13.29 -9.18
N GLU A 379 6.77 12.31 -9.55
CA GLU A 379 6.47 10.89 -9.52
C GLU A 379 6.23 10.34 -8.11
N ARG A 380 6.78 10.98 -7.06
CA ARG A 380 6.53 10.60 -5.66
C ARG A 380 5.43 11.43 -5.01
N CYS A 381 5.10 12.57 -5.60
CA CYS A 381 4.21 13.55 -5.01
C CYS A 381 2.75 13.08 -5.10
N ILE A 382 2.09 13.07 -3.94
CA ILE A 382 0.67 12.70 -3.81
C ILE A 382 -0.23 13.93 -3.62
N GLY A 383 0.34 15.14 -3.75
CA GLY A 383 -0.41 16.38 -3.66
C GLY A 383 -1.02 16.67 -2.29
N CYS A 384 -0.43 16.17 -1.21
CA CYS A 384 -1.03 16.32 0.13
C CYS A 384 -1.04 17.75 0.69
N GLY A 385 -0.24 18.67 0.14
CA GLY A 385 -0.19 20.06 0.61
C GLY A 385 0.51 20.27 1.96
N LEU A 386 0.94 19.21 2.67
CA LEU A 386 1.62 19.33 3.96
C LEU A 386 2.90 20.18 3.88
N CYS A 387 3.61 20.15 2.76
CA CYS A 387 4.78 21.00 2.51
C CYS A 387 4.44 22.49 2.42
N VAL A 388 3.24 22.84 1.95
CA VAL A 388 2.74 24.23 1.90
C VAL A 388 2.39 24.70 3.30
N LEU A 389 1.72 23.86 4.10
CA LEU A 389 1.43 24.16 5.51
C LEU A 389 2.71 24.33 6.33
N ALA A 390 3.73 23.50 6.09
CA ALA A 390 5.03 23.61 6.75
C ALA A 390 5.87 24.81 6.29
N CYS A 391 5.53 25.45 5.16
CA CYS A 391 6.20 26.64 4.64
C CYS A 391 5.62 27.92 5.26
N ASP A 392 5.64 27.98 6.58
CA ASP A 392 4.98 29.00 7.40
C ASP A 392 5.63 30.40 7.33
N GLN A 393 6.96 30.49 7.21
CA GLN A 393 7.68 31.77 7.33
C GLN A 393 7.42 32.73 6.17
N GLN A 394 7.60 32.27 4.94
CA GLN A 394 7.57 33.13 3.74
C GLN A 394 6.50 32.68 2.74
N ARG A 395 5.78 31.58 3.02
CA ARG A 395 4.81 30.95 2.11
C ARG A 395 5.37 30.84 0.69
N ALA A 396 6.58 30.32 0.60
CA ALA A 396 7.31 30.16 -0.66
C ALA A 396 6.72 29.03 -1.53
N LEU A 397 5.89 28.16 -0.97
CA LEU A 397 5.20 27.10 -1.71
C LEU A 397 3.71 27.42 -1.86
N THR A 398 3.16 27.15 -3.04
CA THR A 398 1.73 27.17 -3.33
C THR A 398 1.31 25.94 -4.10
N MET A 399 0.06 25.49 -3.96
CA MET A 399 -0.47 24.37 -4.75
C MET A 399 -0.96 24.86 -6.12
N THR A 400 -0.56 24.17 -7.19
CA THR A 400 -0.98 24.47 -8.57
C THR A 400 -1.51 23.21 -9.27
N PRO A 401 -2.43 23.32 -10.25
CA PRO A 401 -2.94 22.16 -10.97
C PRO A 401 -1.83 21.33 -11.62
N ALA A 402 -1.91 20.01 -11.50
CA ALA A 402 -0.96 19.08 -12.10
C ALA A 402 -1.31 18.84 -13.58
N ALA A 403 -0.32 18.97 -14.46
CA ALA A 403 -0.52 18.81 -15.92
C ALA A 403 -1.01 17.40 -16.34
N GLY A 404 -0.88 16.39 -15.47
CA GLY A 404 -1.23 15.00 -15.75
C GLY A 404 -2.44 14.47 -14.97
N TYR A 405 -3.24 15.35 -14.33
CA TYR A 405 -4.39 14.92 -13.56
C TYR A 405 -5.42 14.18 -14.42
N ARG A 406 -5.93 13.07 -13.89
CA ARG A 406 -7.04 12.32 -14.48
C ARG A 406 -8.12 12.14 -13.42
N PRO A 407 -9.40 12.39 -13.75
CA PRO A 407 -10.48 12.13 -12.82
C PRO A 407 -10.53 10.63 -12.46
N PRO A 408 -11.03 10.28 -11.27
CA PRO A 408 -11.21 8.89 -10.86
C PRO A 408 -12.08 8.10 -11.83
N TYR A 409 -11.89 6.78 -11.84
CA TYR A 409 -12.63 5.85 -12.69
C TYR A 409 -14.14 5.93 -12.41
N ARG A 410 -14.95 5.79 -13.46
CA ARG A 410 -16.41 5.94 -13.36
C ARG A 410 -17.06 4.91 -12.43
N ASN A 411 -16.52 3.69 -12.40
CA ASN A 411 -17.00 2.57 -11.61
C ASN A 411 -15.91 1.48 -11.54
N TRP A 412 -16.16 0.43 -10.74
CA TRP A 412 -15.25 -0.70 -10.57
C TRP A 412 -14.92 -1.41 -11.89
N PHE A 413 -15.91 -1.57 -12.77
CA PHE A 413 -15.69 -2.16 -14.09
C PHE A 413 -14.68 -1.36 -14.91
N SER A 414 -14.76 -0.02 -14.89
CA SER A 414 -13.81 0.85 -15.58
C SER A 414 -12.40 0.67 -15.03
N LEU A 415 -12.21 0.62 -13.71
CA LEU A 415 -10.90 0.35 -13.10
C LEU A 415 -10.33 -1.01 -13.53
N ILE A 416 -11.15 -2.06 -13.49
CA ILE A 416 -10.75 -3.42 -13.90
C ILE A 416 -10.36 -3.43 -15.38
N ALA A 417 -11.17 -2.85 -16.26
CA ALA A 417 -10.91 -2.80 -17.69
C ALA A 417 -9.58 -2.10 -18.02
N HIS A 418 -9.24 -1.01 -17.32
CA HIS A 418 -7.95 -0.33 -17.50
C HIS A 418 -6.76 -1.14 -16.97
N SER A 419 -6.99 -2.00 -15.98
CA SER A 419 -5.94 -2.85 -15.38
C SER A 419 -5.54 -4.01 -16.31
N ILE A 420 -6.45 -4.51 -17.14
CA ILE A 420 -6.24 -5.72 -17.96
C ILE A 420 -5.02 -5.61 -18.90
N PRO A 421 -4.84 -4.55 -19.72
CA PRO A 421 -3.70 -4.48 -20.63
C PRO A 421 -2.35 -4.49 -19.89
N GLY A 422 -2.24 -3.72 -18.80
CA GLY A 422 -1.03 -3.67 -17.97
C GLY A 422 -0.71 -5.02 -17.32
N LEU A 423 -1.74 -5.71 -16.82
CA LEU A 423 -1.62 -7.04 -16.24
C LEU A 423 -1.19 -8.08 -17.29
N LEU A 424 -1.75 -8.04 -18.49
CA LEU A 424 -1.38 -8.95 -19.59
C LEU A 424 0.06 -8.73 -20.05
N LEU A 425 0.48 -7.47 -20.24
CA LEU A 425 1.85 -7.11 -20.60
C LEU A 425 2.85 -7.55 -19.53
N THR A 426 2.53 -7.31 -18.26
CA THR A 426 3.36 -7.73 -17.12
C THR A 426 3.45 -9.25 -17.06
N SER A 427 2.31 -9.94 -17.20
CA SER A 427 2.26 -11.42 -17.22
C SER A 427 3.11 -12.00 -18.35
N TRP A 428 3.06 -11.40 -19.54
CA TRP A 428 3.87 -11.83 -20.68
C TRP A 428 5.37 -11.60 -20.45
N LYS A 429 5.76 -10.44 -19.90
CA LYS A 429 7.16 -10.14 -19.55
C LYS A 429 7.70 -11.11 -18.50
N LEU A 430 6.92 -11.41 -17.47
CA LEU A 430 7.33 -12.31 -16.39
C LEU A 430 7.42 -13.77 -16.83
N ARG A 431 6.54 -14.23 -17.74
CA ARG A 431 6.62 -15.60 -18.30
C ARG A 431 7.80 -15.83 -19.23
N ARG A 432 8.45 -14.77 -19.73
CA ARG A 432 9.63 -14.84 -20.60
C ARG A 432 10.96 -14.78 -19.86
N ARG A 433 10.94 -14.37 -18.58
CA ARG A 433 12.09 -14.43 -17.68
C ARG A 433 12.18 -15.84 -17.10
#